data_AF-A0A1M7TF35-F1
#
_entry.id   AF-A0A1M7TF35-F1
#
_cell.length_a   1.000
_cell.length_b   1.000
_cell.length_c   1.000
_cell.angle_alpha   90.00
_cell.angle_beta   90.00
_cell.angle_gamma   90.00
#
_symmetry.space_group_name_H-M   'P 1'
#
loop_
_entity.id
_entity.type
_entity.pdbx_description
1 polymer ?
#
loop_
_entity_poly.entity_id
_entity_poly.type
_entity_poly.pdbx_seq_one_letter_code
_entity_poly.pdbx_strand_id
1 'polypeptide(L)' 'MYPNDMGAEPNFEIHARDGTAMIVLRRNTREAAQKKADELRDMGWFDVEIVELPNSQAAVETARGSAHL' A
#
# COMPACT_ATOMS: atom_id res chain seq x y z
N MET A 1 5.20 11.46 -9.94
CA MET A 1 4.55 10.17 -9.59
C MET A 1 5.37 9.09 -10.26
N TYR A 2 5.96 8.16 -9.52
CA TYR A 2 6.56 6.98 -10.14
C TYR A 2 5.46 5.92 -10.29
N PRO A 3 4.86 5.74 -11.47
CA PRO A 3 4.17 4.51 -11.76
C PRO A 3 5.25 3.42 -11.75
N ASN A 4 5.14 2.43 -10.87
CA ASN A 4 5.95 1.23 -10.99
C ASN A 4 5.78 0.71 -12.43
N ASP A 5 6.88 0.38 -13.11
CA ASP A 5 7.05 0.20 -14.57
C ASP A 5 6.12 -0.79 -15.32
N MET A 6 4.98 -1.22 -14.76
CA MET A 6 4.02 -2.13 -15.38
C MET A 6 2.54 -1.85 -15.05
N GLY A 7 2.16 -0.61 -14.70
CA GLY A 7 0.75 -0.22 -14.58
C GLY A 7 -0.09 -0.96 -13.53
N ALA A 8 0.51 -1.82 -12.72
CA ALA A 8 -0.13 -2.47 -11.60
C ALA A 8 -0.10 -1.52 -10.40
N GLU A 9 -1.29 -1.11 -9.94
CA GLU A 9 -1.39 -0.42 -8.67
C GLU A 9 -0.92 -1.35 -7.54
N PRO A 10 -0.23 -0.81 -6.53
CA PRO A 10 0.24 -1.61 -5.41
C PRO A 10 -0.95 -2.17 -4.63
N ASN A 11 -0.85 -3.44 -4.24
CA ASN A 11 -1.90 -4.14 -3.49
C ASN A 11 -1.74 -4.00 -1.98
N PHE A 12 -0.61 -3.44 -1.50
CA PHE A 12 -0.30 -3.36 -0.08
C PHE A 12 0.28 -2.01 0.29
N GLU A 13 -0.17 -1.48 1.43
CA GLU A 13 0.43 -0.36 2.13
C GLU A 13 1.04 -0.82 3.46
N ILE A 14 2.18 -0.25 3.81
CA ILE A 14 2.82 -0.40 5.11
C ILE A 14 2.72 0.97 5.78
N HIS A 15 2.00 1.03 6.89
CA HIS A 15 1.84 2.24 7.69
C HIS A 15 2.77 2.13 8.89
N ALA A 16 3.74 3.03 9.00
CA ALA A 16 4.69 3.07 10.11
C ALA A 16 4.58 4.40 10.86
N ARG A 17 4.37 4.33 12.17
CA ARG A 17 4.10 5.48 13.05
C ARG A 17 5.08 5.52 14.22
N ASP A 18 5.68 6.69 14.48
CA ASP A 18 6.63 6.91 15.58
C ASP A 18 6.08 7.82 16.70
N GLY A 19 4.77 8.10 16.65
CA GLY A 19 4.07 9.01 17.58
C GLY A 19 4.04 10.47 17.14
N THR A 20 4.94 10.90 16.25
CA THR A 20 4.97 12.28 15.71
C THR A 20 4.49 12.33 14.26
N ALA A 21 4.86 11.33 13.47
CA ALA A 21 4.55 11.26 12.06
C ALA A 21 4.12 9.84 11.64
N MET A 22 3.59 9.75 10.42
CA MET A 22 3.27 8.50 9.77
C MET A 22 3.87 8.49 8.37
N ILE A 23 4.57 7.41 8.02
CA ILE A 23 5.00 7.14 6.65
C ILE A 23 4.17 6.00 6.06
N VAL A 24 3.86 6.11 4.77
CA VAL A 24 3.13 5.09 4.01
C VAL A 24 4.01 4.60 2.87
N LEU A 25 4.33 3.30 2.88
CA LEU A 25 5.11 2.65 1.84
C LEU A 25 4.22 1.66 1.06
N ARG A 26 4.35 1.63 -0.27
CA ARG A 26 3.50 0.80 -1.14
C ARG A 26 4.25 -0.37 -1.76
N ARG A 27 3.64 -1.55 -1.80
CA ARG A 27 4.19 -2.79 -2.39
C ARG A 27 3.14 -3.55 -3.18
N ASN A 28 3.60 -4.25 -4.22
CA ASN A 28 2.74 -5.04 -5.09
C ASN A 28 2.46 -6.45 -4.54
N THR A 29 3.35 -6.95 -3.68
CA THR A 29 3.27 -8.30 -3.11
C THR A 29 3.25 -8.26 -1.58
N ARG A 30 2.55 -9.22 -0.98
CA ARG A 30 2.49 -9.39 0.48
C ARG A 30 3.87 -9.67 1.07
N GLU A 31 4.68 -10.47 0.41
CA GLU A 31 6.05 -10.80 0.84
C GLU A 31 6.93 -9.54 0.92
N ALA A 32 6.89 -8.67 -0.09
CA ALA A 32 7.67 -7.44 -0.08
C ALA A 32 7.15 -6.44 0.97
N ALA A 33 5.85 -6.44 1.24
CA ALA A 33 5.26 -5.66 2.33
C ALA A 33 5.72 -6.16 3.70
N GLN A 34 5.67 -7.48 3.90
CA GLN A 34 6.07 -8.14 5.15
C GLN A 34 7.54 -7.92 5.46
N LYS A 35 8.43 -8.18 4.50
CA LYS A 35 9.87 -7.95 4.67
C LYS A 35 10.16 -6.51 5.10
N LYS A 36 9.53 -5.53 4.45
CA LYS A 36 9.75 -4.13 4.78
C LYS A 36 9.16 -3.77 6.16
N ALA A 37 8.01 -4.34 6.53
CA ALA A 37 7.44 -4.13 7.85
C ALA A 37 8.32 -4.71 8.96
N ASP A 38 8.92 -5.88 8.75
CA ASP A 38 9.83 -6.50 9.72
C ASP A 38 11.11 -5.68 9.88
N GLU A 39 11.70 -5.20 8.78
CA GLU A 39 12.82 -4.26 8.83
C GLU A 39 12.50 -3.00 9.65
N LEU A 40 11.27 -2.46 9.55
CA LEU A 40 10.84 -1.28 10.30
C LEU A 40 10.57 -1.58 11.78
N ARG A 41 10.05 -2.77 12.10
CA ARG A 41 9.85 -3.23 13.49
C ARG A 41 11.19 -3.47 14.19
N ASP A 42 12.17 -4.04 13.48
CA ASP A 42 13.51 -4.31 14.02
C ASP A 42 14.25 -3.02 14.43
N MET A 43 13.91 -1.88 13.83
CA MET A 43 14.42 -0.57 14.25
C MET A 43 13.87 -0.12 15.61
N GLY A 44 12.75 -0.69 16.07
CA GLY A 44 12.18 -0.50 17.41
C GLY A 44 11.48 0.83 17.66
N TRP A 45 11.35 1.70 16.66
CA TRP A 45 10.76 3.05 16.80
C TRP A 45 9.36 3.18 16.20
N PHE A 46 8.94 2.22 15.39
CA PHE A 46 7.68 2.31 14.65
C PHE A 46 6.66 1.28 15.12
N ASP A 47 5.43 1.74 15.35
CA ASP A 47 4.24 0.90 15.27
C ASP A 47 3.92 0.66 13.79
N VAL A 48 3.92 -0.60 13.37
CA VAL A 48 3.83 -0.98 11.94
C VAL A 48 2.61 -1.86 11.65
N GLU A 49 1.76 -1.38 10.75
CA GLU A 49 0.60 -2.08 10.20
C GLU A 49 0.78 -2.34 8.68
N ILE A 50 0.30 -3.48 8.20
CA ILE A 50 0.20 -3.77 6.77
C ILE A 50 -1.28 -3.78 6.39
N VAL A 51 -1.65 -2.93 5.44
CA VAL A 51 -3.00 -2.81 4.91
C VAL A 51 -3.02 -3.39 3.50
N GLU A 52 -3.87 -4.38 3.26
CA GLU A 52 -4.16 -4.85 1.91
C GLU A 52 -5.15 -3.88 1.26
N LEU A 53 -4.75 -3.32 0.13
CA LEU A 53 -5.58 -2.42 -0.64
C LEU A 53 -6.61 -3.26 -1.42
N PRO A 54 -7.90 -2.88 -1.41
CA PRO A 54 -8.89 -3.53 -2.25
C PRO A 54 -8.40 -3.38 -3.68
N ASN A 55 -8.17 -4.52 -4.37
CA ASN A 55 -7.71 -4.59 -5.76
C ASN A 55 -8.21 -3.37 -6.53
N SER A 56 -7.31 -2.45 -6.90
CA SER A 56 -7.74 -1.21 -7.58
C SER A 56 -8.51 -1.52 -8.86
N GLN A 57 -8.38 -2.72 -9.42
CA GLN A 57 -9.22 -3.21 -10.51
C GLN A 57 -10.73 -3.12 -10.24
N ALA A 58 -11.21 -3.35 -9.00
CA ALA A 58 -12.64 -3.23 -8.65
C ALA A 58 -13.10 -1.77 -8.49
N ALA A 59 -12.19 -0.88 -8.06
CA ALA A 59 -12.49 0.54 -7.91
C ALA A 59 -12.54 1.26 -9.27
N VAL A 60 -11.70 0.87 -10.24
CA VAL A 60 -11.73 1.47 -11.59
C VAL A 60 -12.93 0.99 -12.42
N GLU A 61 -13.42 -0.25 -12.20
CA GLU A 61 -14.62 -0.77 -12.89
C GLU A 61 -15.90 -0.04 -12.45
N THR A 62 -16.03 0.28 -11.16
CA THR A 62 -17.18 1.01 -10.62
C THR A 62 -17.22 2.47 -11.11
N ALA A 63 -16.06 3.10 -11.31
CA ALA A 63 -15.97 4.46 -11.83
C ALA A 63 -16.27 4.56 -13.34
N ARG A 64 -15.95 3.52 -14.12
CA ARG A 64 -16.23 3.48 -15.58
C ARG A 64 -17.67 3.08 -15.94
N GLY A 65 -18.38 2.38 -15.06
CA GLY A 65 -19.79 2.00 -15.28
C GLY A 65 -20.82 3.12 -15.04
N SER A 66 -20.43 4.22 -14.38
CA SER A 66 -21.36 5.28 -13.98
C SER A 66 -21.38 6.50 -14.92
N ALA A 67 -20.66 6.45 -16.05
CA ALA A 67 -20.57 7.55 -17.01
C ALA A 67 -21.41 7.32 -18.29
N HIS A 68 -22.44 6.47 -18.22
CA HIS A 68 -23.38 6.30 -19.33
C HIS A 68 -24.80 5.97 -18.88
N LEU A 69 -25.50 6.96 -18.30
CA LEU A 69 -26.95 7.12 -18.38
C LEU A 69 -27.28 8.61 -18.43
#